data_AF-A0A4U7DHG6-F1
#
_entry.id   AF-A0A4U7DHG6-F1
#
_cell.length_a   1.000
_cell.length_b   1.000
_cell.length_c   1.000
_cell.angle_alpha   90.00
_cell.angle_beta   90.00
_cell.angle_gamma   90.00
#
_symmetry.space_group_name_H-M   'P 1'
#
loop_
_entity.id
_entity.type
_entity.pdbx_description
1 polymer ?
#
loop_
_entity_poly.entity_id
_entity_poly.type
_entity_poly.pdbx_seq_one_letter_code
_entity_poly.pdbx_strand_id
1 'polypeptide(L)'
;MKFSDILEQRRTDQLSVGLTNLSPLLVYTSPSDVFQFVNILVQKSVGTGWPVFVTIDPSVHDASTVEQFVPLFDDVIETRRTDDGDQELRVRKPEPTNWAAF
;
A
#
# COMPACT_ATOMS: atom_id res chain seq x y z
N MET A 1 -3.18 -10.85 24.78
CA MET A 1 -4.10 -9.86 24.20
C MET A 1 -4.25 -10.22 22.73
N LYS A 2 -5.46 -10.56 22.27
CA LYS A 2 -5.67 -10.92 20.86
C LYS A 2 -5.86 -9.66 20.04
N PHE A 3 -5.49 -9.70 18.76
CA PHE A 3 -5.68 -8.59 17.83
C PHE A 3 -7.16 -8.14 17.75
N SER A 4 -8.09 -9.08 17.89
CA SER A 4 -9.53 -8.84 18.00
C SER A 4 -9.90 -7.91 19.17
N ASP A 5 -9.23 -8.04 20.31
CA ASP A 5 -9.57 -7.30 21.53
C ASP A 5 -9.21 -5.80 21.39
N ILE A 6 -8.15 -5.50 20.62
CA ILE A 6 -7.71 -4.13 20.31
C ILE A 6 -8.69 -3.46 19.35
N LEU A 7 -9.24 -4.20 18.39
CA LEU A 7 -10.23 -3.69 17.43
C LEU A 7 -11.57 -3.42 18.10
N GLU A 8 -12.00 -4.28 19.02
CA GLU A 8 -13.25 -4.08 19.76
C GLU A 8 -13.19 -2.86 20.69
N GLN A 9 -12.03 -2.57 21.29
CA GLN A 9 -11.83 -1.38 22.13
C GLN A 9 -11.84 -0.06 21.36
N ARG A 10 -11.57 -0.10 20.04
CA ARG A 10 -11.53 1.10 19.18
C ARG A 10 -12.65 1.14 18.15
N ARG A 11 -13.74 0.42 18.40
CA ARG A 11 -14.88 0.27 17.48
C ARG A 11 -15.56 1.60 17.09
N THR A 12 -15.36 2.66 17.88
CA THR A 12 -15.85 4.02 17.63
C THR A 12 -14.88 4.93 16.88
N ASP A 13 -13.61 4.51 16.72
CA ASP A 13 -12.58 5.28 16.00
C ASP A 13 -12.60 4.92 14.50
N GLN A 14 -12.24 5.88 13.65
CA GLN A 14 -12.05 5.64 12.22
C GLN A 14 -10.75 4.83 12.03
N LEU A 15 -10.89 3.50 11.99
CA LEU A 15 -9.76 2.59 11.89
C LEU A 15 -9.23 2.53 10.45
N SER A 16 -7.91 2.42 10.32
CA SER A 16 -7.21 2.26 9.03
C SER A 16 -6.31 1.04 9.10
N VAL A 17 -6.16 0.34 7.97
CA VAL A 17 -5.26 -0.81 7.85
C VAL A 17 -3.99 -0.36 7.12
N GLY A 18 -2.84 -0.49 7.77
CA GLY A 18 -1.55 -0.15 7.17
C GLY A 18 -0.68 -1.39 6.97
N LEU A 19 -0.17 -1.57 5.74
CA LEU A 19 0.87 -2.54 5.43
C LEU A 19 2.11 -1.78 4.94
N THR A 20 3.03 -1.53 5.88
CA THR A 20 4.12 -0.57 5.73
C THR A 20 5.22 -0.98 4.76
N ASN A 21 5.26 -2.23 4.28
CA ASN A 21 6.11 -2.63 3.17
C ASN A 21 5.71 -4.03 2.65
N LEU A 22 5.41 -4.16 1.35
CA LEU A 22 5.22 -5.47 0.70
C LEU A 22 6.52 -6.19 0.38
N SER A 23 7.64 -5.47 0.26
CA SER A 23 8.90 -6.03 -0.20
C SER A 23 9.40 -7.22 0.63
N PRO A 24 9.30 -7.22 1.98
CA PRO A 24 9.62 -8.40 2.77
C PRO A 24 8.77 -9.62 2.43
N LEU A 25 7.48 -9.46 2.12
CA LEU A 25 6.61 -10.59 1.77
C LEU A 25 7.02 -11.21 0.43
N LEU A 26 7.37 -10.36 -0.54
CA LEU A 26 7.82 -10.77 -1.86
C LEU A 26 9.19 -11.49 -1.84
N VAL A 27 9.97 -11.35 -0.77
CA VAL A 27 11.20 -12.14 -0.55
C VAL A 27 10.88 -13.59 -0.17
N TYR A 28 9.78 -13.82 0.55
CA TYR A 28 9.47 -15.13 1.13
C TYR A 28 8.42 -15.93 0.35
N THR A 29 7.65 -15.29 -0.52
CA THR A 29 6.57 -15.95 -1.26
C THR A 29 6.39 -15.36 -2.66
N SER A 30 5.61 -16.03 -3.50
CA SER A 30 5.46 -15.62 -4.89
C SER A 30 4.67 -14.30 -4.99
N PRO A 31 4.92 -13.48 -6.03
CA PRO A 31 4.14 -12.27 -6.27
C PRO A 31 2.63 -12.52 -6.36
N SER A 32 2.22 -13.66 -6.91
CA SER A 32 0.82 -14.08 -6.99
C SER A 32 0.19 -14.35 -5.62
N ASP A 33 0.93 -14.98 -4.71
CA ASP A 33 0.46 -15.26 -3.34
C ASP A 33 0.32 -13.96 -2.54
N VAL A 34 1.29 -13.04 -2.67
CA VAL A 34 1.21 -11.70 -2.06
C VAL A 34 0.03 -10.93 -2.63
N PHE A 35 -0.18 -10.96 -3.95
CA PHE A 35 -1.33 -10.33 -4.59
C PHE A 35 -2.66 -10.86 -4.03
N GLN A 36 -2.80 -12.18 -3.93
CA GLN A 36 -4.02 -12.78 -3.38
C GLN A 36 -4.25 -12.36 -1.93
N PHE A 37 -3.20 -12.32 -1.11
CA PHE A 37 -3.28 -11.85 0.27
C PHE A 37 -3.73 -10.38 0.35
N VAL A 38 -3.09 -9.48 -0.41
CA VAL A 38 -3.42 -8.05 -0.42
C VAL A 38 -4.85 -7.84 -0.93
N ASN A 39 -5.27 -8.55 -1.98
CA ASN A 39 -6.62 -8.48 -2.50
C ASN A 39 -7.67 -8.86 -1.44
N ILE A 40 -7.45 -9.95 -0.69
CA ILE A 40 -8.35 -10.34 0.40
C ILE A 40 -8.35 -9.29 1.53
N LEU A 41 -7.18 -8.73 1.86
CA LEU A 41 -7.06 -7.70 2.88
C LEU A 41 -7.85 -6.43 2.51
N VAL A 42 -7.70 -5.95 1.27
CA VAL A 42 -8.42 -4.79 0.75
C VAL A 42 -9.92 -5.06 0.77
N GLN A 43 -10.38 -6.19 0.22
CA GLN A 43 -11.81 -6.54 0.19
C GLN A 43 -12.44 -6.59 1.58
N LYS A 44 -11.75 -7.17 2.57
CA LYS A 44 -12.26 -7.24 3.94
C LYS A 44 -12.32 -5.87 4.63
N SER A 45 -11.33 -5.01 4.39
CA SER A 45 -11.25 -3.69 5.01
C SER A 45 -12.25 -2.71 4.41
N VAL A 46 -12.44 -2.75 3.08
CA VAL A 46 -13.49 -1.97 2.40
C VAL A 46 -14.87 -2.39 2.89
N GLY A 47 -15.10 -3.68 3.10
CA GLY A 47 -16.35 -4.19 3.68
C GLY A 47 -16.67 -3.66 5.09
N THR A 48 -15.66 -3.17 5.83
CA THR A 48 -15.83 -2.53 7.14
C THR A 48 -15.74 -1.00 7.09
N GLY A 49 -15.56 -0.40 5.90
CA GLY A 49 -15.39 1.04 5.71
C GLY A 49 -14.02 1.57 6.17
N TRP A 50 -13.01 0.70 6.25
CA TRP A 50 -11.66 1.06 6.73
C TRP A 50 -10.72 1.27 5.54
N PRO A 51 -10.07 2.44 5.39
CA PRO A 51 -9.10 2.66 4.33
C PRO A 51 -7.87 1.77 4.53
N VAL A 52 -7.25 1.37 3.41
CA VAL A 52 -6.05 0.53 3.38
C VAL A 52 -4.91 1.28 2.73
N PHE A 53 -3.78 1.36 3.43
CA PHE A 53 -2.55 1.96 2.95
C PHE A 53 -1.49 0.88 2.80
N VAL A 54 -0.87 0.81 1.63
CA VAL A 54 0.19 -0.17 1.33
C VAL A 54 1.33 0.55 0.62
N THR A 55 2.55 0.20 1.01
CA THR A 55 3.77 0.68 0.33
C THR A 55 4.54 -0.48 -0.25
N ILE A 56 5.20 -0.22 -1.36
CA ILE A 56 6.09 -1.15 -2.05
C ILE A 56 7.31 -0.35 -2.49
N ASP A 57 8.49 -0.91 -2.29
CA ASP A 57 9.72 -0.32 -2.81
C ASP A 57 9.93 -0.85 -4.25
N PRO A 58 9.82 0.00 -5.28
CA PRO A 58 9.96 -0.43 -6.67
C PRO A 58 11.42 -0.69 -7.06
N SER A 59 12.41 -0.30 -6.25
CA SER A 59 13.83 -0.53 -6.58
C SER A 59 14.26 -1.99 -6.39
N VAL A 60 13.50 -2.74 -5.58
CA VAL A 60 13.80 -4.13 -5.24
C VAL A 60 12.96 -5.15 -6.01
N HIS A 61 11.95 -4.70 -6.77
CA HIS A 61 11.08 -5.54 -7.59
C HIS A 61 11.10 -5.08 -9.04
N ASP A 62 10.83 -5.99 -9.96
CA ASP A 62 10.62 -5.60 -11.35
C ASP A 62 9.33 -4.79 -11.51
N ALA A 63 9.29 -3.94 -12.53
CA ALA A 63 8.14 -3.08 -12.79
C ALA A 63 6.84 -3.88 -12.94
N SER A 64 6.88 -5.07 -13.56
CA SER A 64 5.68 -5.90 -13.74
C SER A 64 5.09 -6.36 -12.41
N THR A 65 5.93 -6.70 -11.44
CA THR A 65 5.48 -7.06 -10.08
C THR A 65 4.81 -5.88 -9.38
N VAL A 66 5.32 -4.65 -9.51
CA VAL A 66 4.69 -3.47 -8.90
C VAL A 66 3.35 -3.16 -9.59
N GLU A 67 3.32 -3.21 -10.92
CA GLU A 67 2.13 -2.93 -11.74
C GLU A 67 0.96 -3.85 -11.41
N GLN A 68 1.20 -5.10 -11.04
CA GLN A 68 0.12 -6.04 -10.71
C GLN A 68 -0.71 -5.59 -9.50
N PHE A 69 -0.14 -4.82 -8.58
CA PHE A 69 -0.82 -4.37 -7.35
C PHE A 69 -1.65 -3.10 -7.56
N VAL A 70 -1.29 -2.27 -8.56
CA VAL A 70 -1.94 -0.97 -8.84
C VAL A 70 -3.47 -1.07 -8.96
N PRO A 71 -4.06 -2.09 -9.62
CA PRO A 71 -5.51 -2.21 -9.73
C PRO A 71 -6.25 -2.42 -8.39
N LEU A 72 -5.56 -2.85 -7.33
CA LEU A 72 -6.17 -3.09 -6.01
C LEU A 72 -6.47 -1.82 -5.22
N PHE A 73 -5.90 -0.68 -5.63
CA PHE A 73 -5.96 0.58 -4.88
C PHE A 73 -6.65 1.65 -5.70
N ASP A 74 -7.46 2.49 -5.05
CA ASP A 74 -8.13 3.63 -5.68
C ASP A 74 -7.12 4.73 -6.05
N ASP A 75 -6.18 5.00 -5.15
CA ASP A 75 -5.11 6.00 -5.29
C ASP A 75 -3.74 5.32 -5.28
N VAL A 76 -2.81 5.85 -6.09
CA VAL A 76 -1.41 5.42 -6.08
C VAL A 76 -0.52 6.65 -6.05
N ILE A 77 0.35 6.72 -5.05
CA ILE A 77 1.31 7.81 -4.87
C ILE A 77 2.71 7.23 -5.10
N GLU A 78 3.46 7.86 -6.00
CA GLU A 78 4.87 7.59 -6.20
C GLU A 78 5.69 8.57 -5.37
N THR A 79 6.76 8.06 -4.77
CA THR A 79 7.75 8.89 -4.08
C THR A 79 9.12 8.61 -4.66
N ARG A 80 9.96 9.64 -4.73
CA ARG A 80 11.35 9.49 -5.16
C ARG A 80 12.26 10.42 -4.38
N ARG A 81 13.55 10.11 -4.41
CA ARG A 81 14.62 11.01 -3.98
C ARG A 81 15.37 11.49 -5.21
N THR A 82 15.59 12.79 -5.35
CA THR A 82 16.40 13.36 -6.43
C THR A 82 17.89 13.16 -6.14
N ASP A 83 18.73 13.37 -7.16
CA ASP A 83 20.19 13.30 -7.00
C ASP A 83 20.72 14.37 -6.03
N ASP A 84 19.99 15.49 -5.89
CA ASP A 84 20.27 16.57 -4.94
C ASP A 84 19.82 16.25 -3.50
N GLY A 85 19.16 15.10 -3.29
CA GLY A 85 18.72 14.60 -1.99
C GLY A 85 17.30 15.00 -1.58
N ASP A 86 16.63 15.82 -2.40
CA ASP A 86 15.25 16.26 -2.18
C ASP A 86 14.27 15.10 -2.31
N GLN A 87 13.17 15.18 -1.55
CA GLN A 87 12.08 14.21 -1.62
C GLN A 87 10.94 14.80 -2.43
N GLU A 88 10.46 14.04 -3.41
CA GLU A 88 9.32 14.43 -4.23
C GLU A 88 8.24 13.34 -4.21
N LEU A 89 6.99 13.77 -4.37
CA LEU A 89 5.83 12.91 -4.53
C LEU A 89 5.05 13.25 -5.80
N ARG A 90 4.32 12.26 -6.31
CA ARG A 90 3.39 12.41 -7.42
C ARG A 90 2.20 11.49 -7.22
N VAL A 91 0.99 11.97 -7.47
CA VAL A 91 -0.17 11.09 -7.62
C VAL A 91 -0.06 10.46 -9.00
N ARG A 92 -0.04 9.14 -9.07
CA ARG A 92 -0.02 8.36 -10.31
C ARG A 92 -1.43 7.96 -10.75
N LYS A 93 -2.29 7.64 -9.78
CA LYS A 93 -3.71 7.26 -9.96
C LYS A 93 -4.54 8.07 -8.94
N PRO A 94 -5.73 8.60 -9.29
CA PRO A 94 -6.49 8.40 -10.54
C PRO A 94 -5.92 9.08 -11.78
N GLU A 95 -5.29 10.24 -11.62
CA GLU A 95 -4.66 10.99 -12.71
C GLU A 95 -3.22 11.35 -12.35
N PRO A 96 -2.24 11.15 -13.26
CA PRO A 96 -0.85 11.53 -13.02
C PRO A 96 -0.69 13.04 -12.80
N THR A 97 -0.18 13.45 -11.63
CA THR A 97 0.20 14.84 -11.36
C THR A 97 1.64 15.12 -11.79
N ASN A 98 2.09 16.37 -11.67
CA ASN A 98 3.53 16.65 -11.69
C ASN A 98 4.17 16.20 -10.37
N TRP A 99 5.49 16.01 -10.40
CA TRP A 99 6.28 15.85 -9.18
C TRP A 99 6.23 17.15 -8.37
N ALA A 100 6.06 17.02 -7.06
CA ALA A 100 6.07 18.12 -6.12
C ALA A 100 6.98 17.77 -4.94
N ALA A 101 7.70 18.77 -4.42
CA ALA A 101 8.52 18.62 -3.22
C ALA A 101 7.65 18.30 -2.00
N PHE A 102 8.21 17.51 -1.08
CA PHE A 102 7.61 17.12 0.19
C PHE A 102 7.68 18.23 1.24
#